data_AF-C4IGU2-F1
#
_entry.id   AF-C4IGU2-F1
#
_cell.length_a   1.000
_cell.length_b   1.000
_cell.length_c   1.000
_cell.angle_alpha   90.00
_cell.angle_beta   90.00
_cell.angle_gamma   90.00
#
_symmetry.space_group_name_H-M   'P 1'
#
loop_
_entity.id
_entity.type
_entity.pdbx_description
1 polymer ?
#
loop_
_entity_poly.entity_id
_entity_poly.type
_entity_poly.pdbx_seq_one_letter_code
_entity_poly.pdbx_strand_id
1 'polypeptide(L)' 'MGIILDIVDKVAPEAQELMEKQGLDLKEALKISFDKNGYMKKGRDESE' A
#
# COMPACT_ATOMS: atom_id res chain seq x y z
N MET A 1 -3.44 -17.93 6.69
CA MET A 1 -3.47 -16.47 6.94
C MET A 1 -3.89 -15.79 5.66
N GLY A 2 -4.97 -15.02 5.69
CA GLY A 2 -5.55 -14.39 4.49
C GLY A 2 -4.85 -13.08 4.12
N ILE A 3 -5.04 -12.64 2.87
CA ILE A 3 -4.46 -11.42 2.27
C ILE A 3 -4.72 -10.17 3.14
N ILE A 4 -5.89 -10.10 3.80
CA ILE A 4 -6.26 -8.98 4.66
C ILE A 4 -5.32 -8.86 5.87
N LEU A 5 -4.94 -9.97 6.51
CA LEU A 5 -4.02 -9.96 7.66
C LEU A 5 -2.63 -9.49 7.24
N ASP A 6 -2.14 -9.96 6.08
CA ASP A 6 -0.83 -9.58 5.56
C ASP A 6 -0.75 -8.09 5.20
N ILE A 7 -1.86 -7.53 4.69
CA ILE A 7 -2.00 -6.09 4.46
C ILE A 7 -1.95 -5.31 5.78
N VAL A 8 -2.70 -5.72 6.80
CA VAL A 8 -2.71 -5.03 8.09
C VAL A 8 -1.33 -5.08 8.75
N ASP A 9 -0.65 -6.22 8.69
CA ASP A 9 0.65 -6.41 9.35
C ASP A 9 1.79 -5.64 8.67
N LYS A 10 1.71 -5.41 7.35
CA LYS A 10 2.79 -4.77 6.56
C LYS A 10 2.47 -3.37 6.09
N VAL A 11 1.27 -3.15 5.54
CA VAL A 11 0.89 -1.91 4.87
C VAL A 11 0.51 -0.83 5.89
N ALA A 12 -0.18 -1.19 6.98
CA ALA A 12 -0.57 -0.22 8.00
C ALA A 12 0.62 0.46 8.70
N PRO A 13 1.65 -0.25 9.20
CA PRO A 13 2.80 0.40 9.82
C PRO A 13 3.63 1.22 8.83
N GLU A 14 3.82 0.73 7.59
CA GLU A 14 4.54 1.51 6.56
C GLU A 14 3.78 2.79 6.18
N ALA A 15 2.46 2.72 6.03
CA ALA A 15 1.65 3.90 5.74
C ALA A 15 1.70 4.90 6.89
N GLN A 16 1.64 4.44 8.14
CA GLN A 16 1.77 5.33 9.30
C GLN A 16 3.14 6.02 9.34
N GLU A 17 4.23 5.29 9.06
CA GLU A 17 5.58 5.87 8.99
C GLU A 17 5.69 6.92 7.88
N LEU A 18 5.07 6.67 6.72
CA LEU A 18 5.01 7.63 5.61
C LEU A 18 4.22 8.90 5.98
N MET A 19 3.11 8.75 6.70
CA MET A 19 2.34 9.90 7.19
C MET A 19 3.16 10.71 8.19
N GLU A 20 3.83 10.07 9.16
CA GLU A 20 4.58 10.75 10.22
C GLU A 20 5.88 11.39 9.71
N LYS A 21 6.63 10.71 8.83
CA LYS A 21 7.94 11.19 8.37
C LYS A 21 7.87 12.12 7.16
N GLN A 22 6.91 11.89 6.27
CA GLN A 22 6.80 12.63 5.02
C GLN A 22 5.60 13.58 4.98
N GLY A 23 4.74 13.56 6.01
CA GLY A 23 3.52 14.37 6.04
C GLY A 23 2.52 13.97 4.96
N LEU A 24 2.60 12.73 4.46
CA LEU A 24 1.73 12.23 3.40
C LEU A 24 0.31 12.03 3.93
N ASP A 25 -0.67 12.23 3.06
CA ASP A 25 -2.04 11.88 3.38
C ASP A 25 -2.22 10.36 3.41
N LEU A 26 -3.18 9.87 4.21
CA LEU A 26 -3.41 8.44 4.43
C LEU A 26 -3.56 7.67 3.11
N LYS A 27 -4.28 8.25 2.14
CA LYS A 27 -4.49 7.61 0.84
C LYS A 27 -3.21 7.46 0.05
N GLU A 28 -2.32 8.45 0.10
CA GLU A 28 -1.03 8.41 -0.61
C GLU A 28 -0.07 7.44 0.06
N ALA A 29 0.02 7.50 1.39
CA ALA A 29 0.83 6.60 2.19
C ALA A 29 0.44 5.12 2.00
N LEU A 30 -0.88 4.84 2.00
CA LEU A 30 -1.40 3.51 1.69
C LEU A 30 -1.07 3.11 0.26
N LYS A 31 -1.26 3.98 -0.74
CA LYS A 31 -0.96 3.67 -2.15
C LYS A 31 0.49 3.26 -2.35
N ILE A 32 1.43 4.00 -1.77
CA ILE A 32 2.86 3.70 -1.83
C ILE A 32 3.15 2.35 -1.16
N SER A 33 2.60 2.13 0.04
CA SER A 33 2.81 0.90 0.80
C SER A 33 2.21 -0.33 0.10
N PHE A 34 1.03 -0.20 -0.51
CA PHE A 34 0.41 -1.26 -1.30
C PHE A 34 1.19 -1.58 -2.58
N ASP A 35 1.72 -0.58 -3.28
CA ASP A 35 2.56 -0.78 -4.47
C ASP A 35 3.89 -1.44 -4.11
N LYS A 36 4.55 -0.98 -3.04
CA LYS A 36 5.81 -1.54 -2.52
C LYS A 36 5.68 -3.00 -2.14
N ASN A 37 4.55 -3.39 -1.54
CA ASN A 37 4.28 -4.78 -1.16
C ASN A 37 3.68 -5.63 -2.29
N GLY A 38 3.55 -5.08 -3.51
CA GLY A 38 3.06 -5.81 -4.69
C GLY A 38 1.57 -6.16 -4.65
N TYR A 39 0.80 -5.48 -3.79
CA TYR A 39 -0.66 -5.66 -3.70
C TYR A 39 -1.41 -4.84 -4.76
N MET A 40 -0.82 -3.75 -5.25
CA MET A 40 -1.29 -3.14 -6.48
C MET A 40 -0.67 -3.88 -7.66
N LYS A 41 -1.50 -4.63 -8.40
CA LYS A 41 -1.11 -5.00 -9.77
C LYS A 41 -0.87 -3.68 -10.51
N LYS A 42 0.36 -3.42 -10.98
CA LYS A 42 0.56 -2.49 -12.10
C LYS A 42 -0.48 -2.89 -13.13
N GLY A 43 -1.36 -1.96 -13.49
CA GLY A 43 -2.45 -2.24 -14.41
C GLY A 43 -1.89 -3.05 -15.57
N ARG A 44 -2.45 -4.26 -15.76
CA ARG A 44 -2.54 -4.82 -17.10
C ARG A 44 -3.39 -3.83 -17.85
N ASP A 45 -2.73 -2.85 -18.44
CA ASP A 45 -3.21 -2.14 -19.60
C ASP A 45 -3.04 -3.13 -20.77
N GLU A 46 -3.97 -4.08 -20.84
CA GLU A 46 -4.25 -4.83 -22.07
C GLU A 46 -5.76 -4.91 -22.16
N SER A 47 -6.30 -3.88 -22.82
CA SER A 47 -7.45 -3.93 -23.68
C SER A 47 -7.71 -5.34 -24.24
N GLU A 48 -8.90 -5.88 -23.96
CA GLU A 48 -9.63 -6.79 -24.85
C GLU A 48 -10.93 -6.10 -25.27
#